data_AF-A0A7Y5BHT1-F1
#
_entry.id   AF-A0A7Y5BHT1-F1
#
_cell.length_a   1.000
_cell.length_b   1.000
_cell.length_c   1.000
_cell.angle_alpha   90.00
_cell.angle_beta   90.00
_cell.angle_gamma   90.00
#
_symmetry.space_group_name_H-M   'P 1'
#
loop_
_entity.id
_entity.type
_entity.pdbx_description
1 polymer ?
#
loop_
_entity_poly.entity_id
_entity_poly.type
_entity_poly.pdbx_seq_one_letter_code
_entity_poly.pdbx_strand_id
1 'polypeptide(L)'
;MSYLKWISIAFFLFGPTWSISSRDAMSFYEEAYKIEKISPLLSIPLYEKAISVNTNKQVLKTCVSRLRYFYLKFGKNEEAILLRQKFGSEFVGNKNIESLIESISNEIGVSPSYLSSIAYLSSKSDEKPVHRLTEILNSNPNNKLFRFIFSLKMTLRDYSSLKKLFELNPSSEPFLKLAFLVKSEAEEADSLLDELGADEPLSLKRKSDLLYLKGMRLRSKKQMKLSARFFLMSSSYSRKDRGILEAARTLIAAGKKSEGCGLIKPSLKIENESDEILLYYCSEKSRNKLKQVRSSIQVLSEKENNLFFKRVLNEIR
;
A
#
# COMPACT_ATOMS: atom_id res chain seq x y z
N MET A 1 3.22 12.36 14.68
CA MET A 1 2.73 11.49 13.57
C MET A 1 3.80 10.51 13.11
N SER A 2 3.43 9.47 12.36
CA SER A 2 4.27 8.30 12.10
C SER A 2 4.74 8.19 10.65
N TYR A 3 6.04 8.32 10.41
CA TYR A 3 6.70 8.43 9.08
C TYR A 3 6.42 7.30 8.08
N LEU A 4 5.78 6.21 8.52
CA LEU A 4 5.59 4.97 7.75
C LEU A 4 4.32 4.21 8.18
N LYS A 5 3.30 4.90 8.71
CA LYS A 5 1.96 4.26 8.93
C LYS A 5 1.24 4.03 7.59
N TRP A 6 1.84 4.48 6.49
CA TRP A 6 1.21 4.81 5.22
C TRP A 6 1.82 4.03 4.05
N ILE A 7 2.46 2.89 4.30
CA ILE A 7 2.91 1.98 3.24
C ILE A 7 2.05 0.72 3.30
N SER A 8 0.78 0.89 2.98
CA SER A 8 -0.12 -0.20 2.61
C SER A 8 -0.39 -0.12 1.10
N ILE A 9 -0.64 -1.30 0.54
CA ILE A 9 -0.46 -1.64 -0.87
C ILE A 9 -1.66 -1.19 -1.74
N ALA A 10 -1.38 -0.51 -2.86
CA ALA A 10 -2.34 -0.33 -3.95
C ALA A 10 -1.73 -0.48 -5.37
N PHE A 11 -2.60 -0.90 -6.29
CA PHE A 11 -2.49 -1.16 -7.74
C PHE A 11 -3.90 -1.76 -8.08
N PHE A 12 -4.70 -1.32 -9.03
CA PHE A 12 -4.46 -0.56 -10.25
C PHE A 12 -5.65 0.36 -10.42
N LEU A 13 -5.40 1.65 -10.61
CA LEU A 13 -6.34 2.51 -11.31
C LEU A 13 -5.82 2.91 -12.71
N PHE A 14 -4.55 2.70 -13.08
CA PHE A 14 -4.05 3.12 -14.40
C PHE A 14 -2.86 2.30 -14.90
N GLY A 15 -3.01 1.77 -16.11
CA GLY A 15 -1.97 1.13 -16.92
C GLY A 15 -2.60 0.42 -18.12
N PRO A 16 -1.77 -0.12 -19.03
CA PRO A 16 -2.11 -0.24 -20.44
C PRO A 16 -3.28 -1.20 -20.68
N THR A 17 -4.18 -0.78 -21.57
CA THR A 17 -5.42 -1.48 -21.94
C THR A 17 -5.11 -2.78 -22.68
N TRP A 18 -5.00 -3.87 -21.93
CA TRP A 18 -5.21 -5.19 -22.49
C TRP A 18 -6.72 -5.34 -22.68
N SER A 19 -7.15 -5.76 -23.87
CA SER A 19 -8.57 -5.95 -24.21
C SER A 19 -9.15 -7.12 -23.41
N ILE A 20 -9.52 -6.85 -22.18
CA ILE A 20 -10.18 -7.78 -21.26
C ILE A 20 -11.69 -7.55 -21.40
N SER A 21 -12.44 -8.64 -21.53
CA SER A 21 -13.85 -8.62 -21.89
C SER A 21 -14.75 -8.26 -20.70
N SER A 22 -15.97 -7.80 -20.96
CA SER A 22 -16.98 -7.52 -19.92
C SER A 22 -17.36 -8.75 -19.07
N ARG A 23 -17.11 -9.97 -19.57
CA ARG A 23 -17.32 -11.22 -18.84
C ARG A 23 -16.34 -11.39 -17.68
N ASP A 24 -15.11 -10.94 -17.85
CA ASP A 24 -14.06 -11.06 -16.84
C ASP A 24 -14.35 -10.16 -15.63
N ALA A 25 -14.87 -8.95 -15.88
CA ALA A 25 -15.28 -8.04 -14.81
C ALA A 25 -16.43 -8.59 -13.96
N MET A 26 -17.42 -9.23 -14.59
CA MET A 26 -18.52 -9.88 -13.87
C MET A 26 -18.02 -11.06 -13.04
N SER A 27 -17.11 -11.86 -13.58
CA SER A 27 -16.50 -12.99 -12.87
C SER A 27 -15.77 -12.53 -11.60
N PHE A 28 -14.93 -11.49 -11.68
CA PHE A 28 -14.27 -10.92 -10.50
C PHE A 28 -15.24 -10.35 -9.48
N TYR A 29 -16.31 -9.69 -9.93
CA TYR A 29 -17.36 -9.18 -9.04
C TYR A 29 -18.08 -10.30 -8.27
N GLU A 30 -18.52 -11.35 -8.97
CA GLU A 30 -19.21 -12.49 -8.35
C GLU A 30 -18.32 -13.22 -7.36
N GLU A 31 -17.04 -13.37 -7.71
CA GLU A 31 -16.05 -13.98 -6.84
C GLU A 31 -15.75 -13.12 -5.61
N ALA A 32 -15.61 -11.80 -5.79
CA ALA A 32 -15.47 -10.86 -4.69
C ALA A 32 -16.65 -10.95 -3.71
N TYR A 33 -17.87 -11.06 -4.22
CA TYR A 33 -19.08 -11.19 -3.40
C TYR A 33 -19.13 -12.50 -2.62
N LYS A 34 -18.61 -13.60 -3.18
CA LYS A 34 -18.46 -14.88 -2.46
C LYS A 34 -17.41 -14.77 -1.35
N ILE A 35 -16.25 -14.18 -1.66
CA ILE A 35 -15.15 -14.04 -0.71
C ILE A 35 -15.46 -13.03 0.39
N GLU A 36 -16.26 -11.99 0.12
CA GLU A 36 -16.70 -11.01 1.13
C GLU A 36 -17.35 -11.69 2.35
N LYS A 37 -18.09 -12.79 2.13
CA LYS A 37 -18.73 -13.57 3.20
C LYS A 37 -17.74 -14.33 4.09
N ILE A 38 -16.54 -14.59 3.57
CA ILE A 38 -15.45 -15.28 4.26
C ILE A 38 -14.53 -14.25 4.91
N SER A 39 -14.07 -13.28 4.12
CA SER A 39 -13.24 -12.16 4.53
C SER A 39 -13.55 -10.93 3.67
N PRO A 40 -14.13 -9.88 4.28
CA PRO A 40 -14.35 -8.60 3.58
C PRO A 40 -13.05 -7.87 3.22
N LEU A 41 -11.92 -8.16 3.89
CA LEU A 41 -10.63 -7.56 3.57
C LEU A 41 -10.03 -8.24 2.33
N LEU A 42 -10.13 -9.57 2.23
CA LEU A 42 -9.63 -10.32 1.07
C LEU A 42 -10.54 -10.22 -0.16
N SER A 43 -11.75 -9.67 -0.08
CA SER A 43 -12.55 -9.37 -1.27
C SER A 43 -12.11 -8.09 -1.98
N ILE A 44 -11.39 -7.19 -1.31
CA ILE A 44 -10.93 -5.90 -1.86
C ILE A 44 -10.16 -6.07 -3.18
N PRO A 45 -9.13 -6.94 -3.29
CA PRO A 45 -8.35 -7.06 -4.52
C PRO A 45 -9.18 -7.49 -5.73
N LEU A 46 -10.22 -8.29 -5.51
CA LEU A 46 -11.12 -8.75 -6.57
C LEU A 46 -12.07 -7.63 -7.02
N TYR A 47 -12.60 -6.84 -6.08
CA TYR A 47 -13.36 -5.65 -6.44
C TYR A 47 -12.49 -4.62 -7.18
N GLU A 48 -11.23 -4.41 -6.76
CA GLU A 48 -10.26 -3.56 -7.48
C GLU A 48 -10.04 -4.07 -8.90
N LYS A 49 -9.85 -5.38 -9.08
CA LYS A 49 -9.68 -6.00 -10.40
C LYS A 49 -10.94 -5.82 -11.26
N ALA A 50 -12.13 -6.00 -10.70
CA ALA A 50 -13.40 -5.84 -11.41
C ALA A 50 -13.60 -4.43 -12.00
N ILE A 51 -13.18 -3.38 -11.29
CA ILE A 51 -13.28 -1.97 -11.77
C ILE A 51 -12.12 -1.55 -12.66
N SER A 52 -11.06 -2.35 -12.75
CA SER A 52 -9.92 -2.11 -13.63
C SER A 52 -10.19 -2.53 -15.09
N VAL A 53 -11.25 -3.33 -15.30
CA VAL A 53 -11.68 -3.88 -16.58
C VAL A 53 -12.96 -3.17 -17.03
N ASN A 54 -13.20 -3.14 -18.35
CA ASN A 54 -14.45 -2.60 -18.88
C ASN A 54 -15.65 -3.41 -18.34
N THR A 55 -16.60 -2.73 -17.71
CA THR A 55 -17.72 -3.38 -17.02
C THR A 55 -19.01 -2.58 -17.22
N ASN A 56 -20.15 -3.24 -17.01
CA ASN A 56 -21.45 -2.55 -17.04
C ASN A 56 -21.51 -1.50 -15.91
N LYS A 57 -22.07 -0.33 -16.19
CA LYS A 57 -22.29 0.79 -15.25
C LYS A 57 -22.92 0.37 -13.92
N GLN A 58 -23.83 -0.62 -13.91
CA GLN A 58 -24.43 -1.11 -12.66
C GLN A 58 -23.42 -1.85 -11.78
N VAL A 59 -22.65 -2.77 -12.37
CA VAL A 59 -21.58 -3.49 -11.67
C VAL A 59 -20.52 -2.51 -11.18
N LEU A 60 -20.13 -1.55 -12.04
CA LEU A 60 -19.18 -0.50 -11.68
C LEU A 60 -19.62 0.27 -10.43
N LYS A 61 -20.86 0.77 -10.41
CA LYS A 61 -21.41 1.51 -9.26
C LYS A 61 -21.40 0.67 -7.98
N THR A 62 -21.79 -0.60 -8.08
CA THR A 62 -21.79 -1.51 -6.93
C THR A 62 -20.37 -1.76 -6.41
N CYS A 63 -19.42 -2.08 -7.28
CA CYS A 63 -18.02 -2.30 -6.90
C CYS A 63 -17.41 -1.04 -6.29
N VAL A 64 -17.62 0.14 -6.88
CA VAL A 64 -17.12 1.42 -6.34
C VAL A 64 -17.71 1.70 -4.95
N SER A 65 -19.01 1.47 -4.75
CA SER A 65 -19.66 1.64 -3.45
C SER A 65 -19.11 0.67 -2.40
N ARG A 66 -18.92 -0.61 -2.76
CA ARG A 66 -18.33 -1.64 -1.90
C ARG A 66 -16.87 -1.33 -1.54
N LEU A 67 -16.05 -0.99 -2.52
CA LEU A 67 -14.65 -0.61 -2.31
C LEU A 67 -14.53 0.60 -1.39
N ARG A 68 -15.33 1.64 -1.60
CA ARG A 68 -15.35 2.79 -0.69
C ARG A 68 -15.64 2.34 0.74
N TYR A 69 -16.68 1.53 0.94
CA TYR A 69 -17.04 1.05 2.27
C TYR A 69 -15.87 0.29 2.91
N PHE A 70 -15.24 -0.64 2.18
CA PHE A 70 -14.11 -1.40 2.70
C PHE A 70 -12.87 -0.55 2.95
N TYR A 71 -12.54 0.37 2.05
CA TYR A 71 -11.42 1.26 2.25
C TYR A 71 -11.56 2.09 3.52
N LEU A 72 -12.73 2.68 3.75
CA LEU A 72 -12.99 3.42 4.99
C LEU A 72 -12.99 2.50 6.22
N LYS A 73 -13.60 1.31 6.12
CA LYS A 73 -13.66 0.33 7.21
C LYS A 73 -12.28 -0.16 7.65
N PHE A 74 -11.36 -0.34 6.71
CA PHE A 74 -10.01 -0.85 6.95
C PHE A 74 -8.93 0.25 6.96
N GLY A 75 -9.32 1.53 6.97
CA GLY A 75 -8.38 2.65 7.09
C GLY A 75 -7.47 2.88 5.87
N LYS A 76 -7.88 2.41 4.69
CA LYS A 76 -7.20 2.60 3.39
C LYS A 76 -7.59 3.96 2.78
N ASN A 77 -7.18 5.02 3.48
CA ASN A 77 -7.65 6.38 3.21
C ASN A 77 -7.18 6.91 1.84
N GLU A 78 -5.93 6.66 1.47
CA GLU A 78 -5.39 7.01 0.16
C GLU A 78 -6.18 6.36 -0.97
N GLU A 79 -6.45 5.06 -0.86
CA GLU A 79 -7.21 4.32 -1.85
C GLU A 79 -8.64 4.84 -1.96
N ALA A 80 -9.28 5.21 -0.84
CA ALA A 80 -10.59 5.84 -0.83
C ALA A 80 -10.61 7.21 -1.54
N ILE A 81 -9.60 8.04 -1.30
CA ILE A 81 -9.45 9.36 -1.95
C ILE A 81 -9.23 9.17 -3.46
N LEU A 82 -8.31 8.29 -3.86
CA LEU A 82 -8.01 8.00 -5.26
C LEU A 82 -9.23 7.41 -6.00
N LEU A 83 -9.99 6.55 -5.34
CA LEU A 83 -11.24 5.99 -5.88
C LEU A 83 -12.25 7.11 -6.18
N ARG A 84 -12.40 8.07 -5.26
CA ARG A 84 -13.26 9.25 -5.48
C ARG A 84 -12.80 10.07 -6.68
N GLN A 85 -11.49 10.32 -6.82
CA GLN A 85 -10.97 11.12 -7.94
C GLN A 85 -11.21 10.47 -9.29
N LYS A 86 -11.19 9.13 -9.37
CA LYS A 86 -11.39 8.42 -10.63
C LYS A 86 -12.85 8.24 -11.01
N PHE A 87 -13.74 7.97 -10.05
CA PHE A 87 -15.13 7.56 -10.31
C PHE A 87 -16.17 8.52 -9.73
N GLY A 88 -15.86 9.82 -9.68
CA GLY A 88 -16.64 10.81 -8.93
C GLY A 88 -18.16 10.74 -9.14
N SER A 89 -18.64 10.51 -10.36
CA SER A 89 -20.08 10.37 -10.69
C SER A 89 -20.73 9.08 -10.19
N GLU A 90 -19.96 8.01 -10.05
CA GLU A 90 -20.41 6.68 -9.61
C GLU A 90 -20.31 6.51 -8.09
N PHE A 91 -19.72 7.48 -7.40
CA PHE A 91 -19.49 7.47 -5.97
C PHE A 91 -20.76 7.88 -5.19
N VAL A 92 -21.67 6.94 -4.94
CA VAL A 92 -22.98 7.21 -4.29
C VAL A 92 -22.85 7.23 -2.77
N GLY A 93 -22.84 8.40 -2.10
CA GLY A 93 -22.87 8.53 -0.62
C GLY A 93 -21.65 9.24 -0.03
N ASN A 94 -21.61 10.57 -0.15
CA ASN A 94 -20.39 11.37 0.06
C ASN A 94 -20.03 11.69 1.52
N LYS A 95 -20.95 11.57 2.49
CA LYS A 95 -20.73 12.12 3.83
C LYS A 95 -19.48 11.61 4.54
N ASN A 96 -19.17 10.32 4.42
CA ASN A 96 -18.00 9.72 5.09
C ASN A 96 -16.66 10.04 4.40
N ILE A 97 -16.66 10.28 3.08
CA ILE A 97 -15.44 10.69 2.37
C ILE A 97 -15.19 12.19 2.53
N GLU A 98 -16.26 12.98 2.63
CA GLU A 98 -16.20 14.41 2.92
C GLU A 98 -15.64 14.63 4.33
N SER A 99 -16.12 13.90 5.34
CA SER A 99 -15.56 13.98 6.69
C SER A 99 -14.10 13.53 6.76
N LEU A 100 -13.69 12.53 5.98
CA LEU A 100 -12.27 12.15 5.85
C LEU A 100 -11.45 13.30 5.27
N ILE A 101 -11.92 13.92 4.18
CA ILE A 101 -11.21 15.02 3.53
C ILE A 101 -11.15 16.24 4.44
N GLU A 102 -12.23 16.56 5.17
CA GLU A 102 -12.25 17.63 6.17
C GLU A 102 -11.25 17.34 7.30
N SER A 103 -11.20 16.11 7.80
CA SER A 103 -10.25 15.72 8.85
C SER A 103 -8.80 15.89 8.38
N ILE A 104 -8.47 15.43 7.16
CA ILE A 104 -7.13 15.56 6.60
C ILE A 104 -6.82 17.03 6.27
N SER A 105 -7.77 17.78 5.73
CA SER A 105 -7.56 19.19 5.38
C SER A 105 -7.29 20.02 6.62
N ASN A 106 -8.01 19.76 7.72
CA ASN A 106 -7.77 20.39 9.01
C ASN A 106 -6.39 20.02 9.58
N GLU A 107 -5.96 18.76 9.45
CA GLU A 107 -4.64 18.32 9.91
C GLU A 107 -3.51 18.98 9.12
N ILE A 108 -3.67 19.14 7.80
CA ILE A 108 -2.70 19.77 6.89
C ILE A 108 -2.71 21.30 7.01
N GLY A 109 -3.86 21.89 7.38
CA GLY A 109 -4.07 23.34 7.46
C GLY A 109 -4.46 23.96 6.12
N VAL A 110 -5.26 23.27 5.30
CA VAL A 110 -5.75 23.75 3.99
C VAL A 110 -7.26 23.56 3.87
N SER A 111 -7.91 24.20 2.90
CA SER A 111 -9.35 23.99 2.69
C SER A 111 -9.64 22.60 2.07
N PRO A 112 -10.81 22.00 2.36
CA PRO A 112 -11.22 20.72 1.77
C PRO A 112 -11.25 20.73 0.22
N SER A 113 -11.66 21.85 -0.36
CA SER A 113 -11.70 22.03 -1.83
C SER A 113 -10.28 22.05 -2.41
N TYR A 114 -9.36 22.78 -1.79
CA TYR A 114 -7.97 22.81 -2.20
C TYR A 114 -7.32 21.43 -2.10
N LEU A 115 -7.52 20.72 -0.98
CA LEU A 115 -7.00 19.36 -0.81
C LEU A 115 -7.54 18.41 -1.88
N SER A 116 -8.82 18.54 -2.25
CA SER A 116 -9.43 17.74 -3.32
C SER A 116 -8.80 18.02 -4.68
N SER A 117 -8.48 19.28 -5.00
CA SER A 117 -7.74 19.64 -6.22
C SER A 117 -6.32 19.07 -6.22
N ILE A 118 -5.63 19.10 -5.08
CA ILE A 118 -4.30 18.47 -4.95
C ILE A 118 -4.38 16.96 -5.13
N ALA A 119 -5.40 16.30 -4.56
CA ALA A 119 -5.62 14.88 -4.73
C ALA A 119 -5.90 14.53 -6.21
N TYR A 120 -6.69 15.34 -6.91
CA TYR A 120 -6.91 15.19 -8.35
C TYR A 120 -5.60 15.31 -9.14
N LEU A 121 -4.81 16.36 -8.92
CA LEU A 121 -3.52 16.53 -9.60
C LEU A 121 -2.56 15.37 -9.29
N SER A 122 -2.54 14.90 -8.04
CA SER A 122 -1.72 13.78 -7.61
C SER A 122 -2.13 12.46 -8.27
N SER A 123 -3.40 12.31 -8.65
CA SER A 123 -3.91 11.14 -9.37
C SER A 123 -3.47 11.07 -10.84
N LYS A 124 -2.90 12.15 -11.40
CA LYS A 124 -2.42 12.23 -12.78
C LYS A 124 -0.90 12.08 -12.85
N SER A 125 -0.42 11.33 -13.84
CA SER A 125 1.03 11.10 -14.05
C SER A 125 1.61 11.94 -15.18
N ASP A 126 0.80 12.82 -15.79
CA ASP A 126 1.24 13.71 -16.85
C ASP A 126 2.18 14.80 -16.32
N GLU A 127 3.04 15.34 -17.19
CA GLU A 127 4.04 16.34 -16.82
C GLU A 127 3.43 17.65 -16.29
N LYS A 128 2.33 18.12 -16.90
CA LYS A 128 1.64 19.35 -16.50
C LYS A 128 1.15 19.31 -15.04
N PRO A 129 0.41 18.28 -14.58
CA PRO A 129 0.08 18.08 -13.17
C PRO A 129 1.28 18.07 -12.23
N VAL A 130 2.38 17.39 -12.60
CA VAL A 130 3.59 17.33 -11.76
C VAL A 130 4.21 18.70 -11.61
N HIS A 131 4.35 19.46 -12.71
CA HIS A 131 4.83 20.84 -12.66
C HIS A 131 3.97 21.71 -11.74
N ARG A 132 2.65 21.59 -11.86
CA ARG A 132 1.71 22.34 -11.02
C ARG A 132 1.82 21.99 -9.54
N LEU A 133 2.03 20.71 -9.21
CA LEU A 133 2.27 20.28 -7.83
C LEU A 133 3.57 20.87 -7.28
N THR A 134 4.63 20.93 -8.09
CA THR A 134 5.89 21.58 -7.70
C THR A 134 5.70 23.07 -7.43
N GLU A 135 5.03 23.80 -8.33
CA GLU A 135 4.72 25.23 -8.14
C GLU A 135 3.99 25.48 -6.81
N ILE A 136 3.02 24.63 -6.50
CA ILE A 136 2.24 24.69 -5.26
C ILE A 136 3.14 24.48 -4.04
N LEU A 137 3.98 23.44 -4.06
CA LEU A 137 4.89 23.12 -2.96
C LEU A 137 5.96 24.19 -2.74
N ASN A 138 6.42 24.84 -3.81
CA ASN A 138 7.39 25.93 -3.74
C ASN A 138 6.75 27.24 -3.23
N SER A 139 5.50 27.51 -3.63
CA SER A 139 4.77 28.70 -3.20
C SER A 139 4.29 28.61 -1.75
N ASN A 140 4.04 27.40 -1.25
CA ASN A 140 3.61 27.15 0.12
C ASN A 140 4.34 25.92 0.69
N PRO A 141 5.55 26.10 1.26
CA PRO A 141 6.34 25.01 1.80
C PRO A 141 5.63 24.42 3.04
N ASN A 142 4.83 23.39 2.79
CA ASN A 142 4.08 22.67 3.82
C ASN A 142 4.44 21.18 3.78
N ASN A 143 5.24 20.74 4.76
CA ASN A 143 5.69 19.35 4.87
C ASN A 143 4.54 18.34 5.02
N LYS A 144 3.40 18.74 5.61
CA LYS A 144 2.22 17.87 5.71
C LYS A 144 1.55 17.69 4.35
N LEU A 145 1.50 18.76 3.55
CA LEU A 145 0.99 18.69 2.17
C LEU A 145 1.91 17.84 1.29
N PHE A 146 3.23 18.00 1.40
CA PHE A 146 4.19 17.15 0.70
C PHE A 146 4.00 15.67 1.06
N ARG A 147 3.86 15.36 2.36
CA ARG A 147 3.61 13.98 2.83
C ARG A 147 2.30 13.39 2.27
N PHE A 148 1.26 14.21 2.13
CA PHE A 148 0.00 13.79 1.52
C PHE A 148 0.15 13.49 0.03
N ILE A 149 0.81 14.38 -0.74
CA ILE A 149 1.11 14.15 -2.16
C ILE A 149 1.97 12.89 -2.31
N PHE A 150 3.00 12.75 -1.47
CA PHE A 150 3.88 11.58 -1.43
C PHE A 150 3.09 10.29 -1.18
N SER A 151 2.17 10.26 -0.19
CA SER A 151 1.42 9.03 0.10
C SER A 151 0.52 8.63 -1.07
N LEU A 152 -0.19 9.57 -1.69
CA LEU A 152 -1.00 9.29 -2.89
C LEU A 152 -0.15 8.77 -4.05
N LYS A 153 0.98 9.42 -4.33
CA LYS A 153 1.89 9.01 -5.42
C LYS A 153 2.55 7.65 -5.16
N MET A 154 2.91 7.35 -3.91
CA MET A 154 3.41 6.03 -3.50
C MET A 154 2.36 4.95 -3.66
N THR A 155 1.11 5.23 -3.29
CA THR A 155 -0.05 4.34 -3.48
C THR A 155 -0.29 4.06 -4.96
N LEU A 156 -0.09 5.06 -5.84
CA LEU A 156 -0.16 4.89 -7.30
C LEU A 156 1.08 4.23 -7.91
N ARG A 157 2.18 4.10 -7.15
CA ARG A 157 3.52 3.70 -7.64
C ARG A 157 4.05 4.57 -8.77
N ASP A 158 3.68 5.85 -8.76
CA ASP A 158 4.14 6.84 -9.74
C ASP A 158 5.54 7.35 -9.37
N TYR A 159 6.51 6.43 -9.47
CA TYR A 159 7.90 6.67 -9.07
C TYR A 159 8.61 7.69 -9.96
N SER A 160 8.20 7.82 -11.23
CA SER A 160 8.73 8.83 -12.15
C SER A 160 8.35 10.24 -11.69
N SER A 161 7.09 10.46 -11.33
CA SER A 161 6.65 11.75 -10.79
C SER A 161 7.28 12.05 -9.44
N LEU A 162 7.41 11.04 -8.56
CA LEU A 162 8.10 11.22 -7.28
C LEU A 162 9.57 11.61 -7.45
N LYS A 163 10.28 11.00 -8.41
CA LYS A 163 11.67 11.38 -8.73
C LYS A 163 11.75 12.86 -9.09
N LYS A 164 10.90 13.34 -10.02
CA LYS A 164 10.83 14.76 -10.41
C LYS A 164 10.52 15.67 -9.20
N LEU A 165 9.58 15.28 -8.34
CA LEU A 165 9.24 16.06 -7.13
C LEU A 165 10.41 16.18 -6.16
N PHE A 166 11.21 15.12 -5.96
CA PHE A 166 12.39 15.17 -5.10
C PHE A 166 13.57 15.94 -5.74
N GLU A 167 13.74 15.90 -7.06
CA GLU A 167 14.74 16.71 -7.78
C GLU A 167 14.46 18.20 -7.65
N LEU A 168 13.18 18.58 -7.74
CA LEU A 168 12.73 19.98 -7.67
C LEU A 168 12.60 20.49 -6.23
N ASN A 169 12.58 19.60 -5.25
CA ASN A 169 12.51 19.93 -3.83
C ASN A 169 13.45 19.03 -2.98
N PRO A 170 14.78 19.16 -3.15
CA PRO A 170 15.76 18.25 -2.57
C PRO A 170 15.86 18.33 -1.04
N SER A 171 15.42 19.43 -0.44
CA SER A 171 15.40 19.65 1.01
C SER A 171 14.28 18.88 1.74
N SER A 172 13.47 18.11 1.02
CA SER A 172 12.29 17.42 1.57
C SER A 172 12.65 16.10 2.26
N GLU A 173 12.34 16.03 3.56
CA GLU A 173 12.18 14.82 4.40
C GLU A 173 12.99 13.57 3.97
N PRO A 174 14.23 13.39 4.45
CA PRO A 174 15.14 12.34 3.96
C PRO A 174 14.62 10.91 4.14
N PHE A 175 13.79 10.66 5.17
CA PHE A 175 13.14 9.37 5.38
C PHE A 175 12.08 9.04 4.31
N LEU A 176 11.41 10.05 3.74
CA LEU A 176 10.47 9.84 2.63
C LEU A 176 11.23 9.56 1.34
N LYS A 177 12.31 10.31 1.09
CA LYS A 177 13.23 10.04 -0.02
C LYS A 177 13.77 8.62 0.06
N LEU A 178 14.26 8.20 1.23
CA LEU A 178 14.71 6.82 1.43
C LEU A 178 13.60 5.79 1.19
N ALA A 179 12.39 6.02 1.71
CA ALA A 179 11.27 5.12 1.49
C ALA A 179 10.90 4.98 0.01
N PHE A 180 10.95 6.07 -0.75
CA PHE A 180 10.80 6.08 -2.20
C PHE A 180 11.91 5.27 -2.87
N LEU A 181 13.19 5.56 -2.60
CA LEU A 181 14.34 4.89 -3.22
C LEU A 181 14.34 3.38 -2.96
N VAL A 182 14.03 2.96 -1.73
CA VAL A 182 13.93 1.53 -1.38
C VAL A 182 12.80 0.84 -2.15
N LYS A 183 11.68 1.53 -2.35
CA LYS A 183 10.50 0.97 -3.04
C LYS A 183 10.64 0.96 -4.56
N SER A 184 11.34 1.94 -5.13
CA SER A 184 11.70 1.96 -6.56
C SER A 184 12.95 1.12 -6.88
N GLU A 185 13.54 0.49 -5.87
CA GLU A 185 14.76 -0.34 -5.95
C GLU A 185 16.01 0.42 -6.45
N ALA A 186 16.00 1.75 -6.35
CA ALA A 186 17.08 2.64 -6.74
C ALA A 186 18.39 2.33 -5.98
N GLU A 187 19.53 2.50 -6.65
CA GLU A 187 20.86 2.18 -6.09
C GLU A 187 21.27 3.19 -5.01
N GLU A 188 20.87 4.44 -5.18
CA GLU A 188 21.09 5.55 -4.24
C GLU A 188 20.43 5.31 -2.86
N ALA A 189 19.57 4.30 -2.74
CA ALA A 189 19.02 3.88 -1.45
C ALA A 189 20.11 3.42 -0.48
N ASP A 190 21.17 2.75 -0.97
CA ASP A 190 22.21 2.18 -0.12
C ASP A 190 23.07 3.28 0.52
N SER A 191 23.50 4.29 -0.24
CA SER A 191 24.25 5.43 0.29
C SER A 191 23.44 6.23 1.32
N LEU A 192 22.16 6.48 1.04
CA LEU A 192 21.29 7.21 1.96
C LEU A 192 20.97 6.42 3.24
N LEU A 193 20.95 5.07 3.18
CA LEU A 193 20.81 4.22 4.36
C LEU A 193 22.03 4.35 5.29
N ASP A 194 23.23 4.43 4.72
CA ASP A 194 24.47 4.53 5.47
C ASP A 194 24.62 5.94 6.07
N GLU A 195 24.31 6.99 5.31
CA GLU A 195 24.27 8.38 5.77
C GLU A 195 23.33 8.55 6.98
N LEU A 196 22.05 8.17 6.81
CA LEU A 196 21.07 8.29 7.89
C LEU A 196 21.33 7.36 9.08
N GLY A 197 22.15 6.32 8.88
CA GLY A 197 22.58 5.40 9.93
C GLY A 197 23.77 5.89 10.74
N ALA A 198 24.58 6.78 10.17
CA ALA A 198 25.76 7.38 10.81
C ALA A 198 25.39 8.58 11.71
N ASP A 199 24.27 9.23 11.46
CA ASP A 199 23.82 10.41 12.21
C ASP A 199 23.42 10.11 13.68
N GLU A 200 23.68 11.12 14.52
CA GLU A 200 23.40 11.29 15.96
C GLU A 200 21.98 10.90 16.43
N PRO A 201 21.68 10.78 17.75
CA PRO A 201 20.76 9.78 18.25
C PRO A 201 19.33 9.89 17.69
N LEU A 202 19.06 9.04 16.70
CA LEU A 202 17.72 8.86 16.14
C LEU A 202 16.71 8.48 17.23
N SER A 203 15.52 9.08 17.17
CA SER A 203 14.38 8.62 17.98
C SER A 203 14.10 7.13 17.75
N LEU A 204 13.55 6.43 18.76
CA LEU A 204 13.18 5.00 18.64
C LEU A 204 12.35 4.72 17.38
N LYS A 205 11.48 5.66 17.02
CA LYS A 205 10.66 5.60 15.84
C LYS A 205 11.46 5.67 14.53
N ARG A 206 12.38 6.63 14.42
CA ARG A 206 13.26 6.75 13.24
C ARG A 206 14.22 5.57 13.14
N LYS A 207 14.72 5.05 14.27
CA LYS A 207 15.50 3.80 14.31
C LYS A 207 14.70 2.62 13.77
N SER A 208 13.47 2.43 14.24
CA SER A 208 12.55 1.42 13.73
C SER A 208 12.33 1.56 12.21
N ASP A 209 12.06 2.78 11.74
CA ASP A 209 11.79 3.05 10.33
C ASP A 209 13.02 2.82 9.44
N LEU A 210 14.22 3.21 9.88
CA LEU A 210 15.47 2.96 9.18
C LEU A 210 15.76 1.45 9.05
N LEU A 211 15.65 0.72 10.16
CA LEU A 211 15.86 -0.74 10.18
C LEU A 211 14.83 -1.47 9.32
N TYR A 212 13.59 -1.00 9.32
CA TYR A 212 12.54 -1.53 8.46
C TYR A 212 12.88 -1.36 6.98
N LEU A 213 13.29 -0.15 6.56
CA LEU A 213 13.68 0.14 5.18
C LEU A 213 14.94 -0.62 4.77
N LYS A 214 15.91 -0.79 5.68
CA LYS A 214 17.07 -1.67 5.47
C LYS A 214 16.65 -3.13 5.27
N GLY A 215 15.72 -3.63 6.08
CA GLY A 215 15.12 -4.96 5.91
C GLY A 215 14.47 -5.13 4.54
N MET A 216 13.73 -4.12 4.06
CA MET A 216 13.14 -4.11 2.72
C MET A 216 14.19 -4.14 1.61
N ARG A 217 15.24 -3.31 1.69
CA ARG A 217 16.34 -3.28 0.71
C ARG A 217 17.11 -4.59 0.64
N LEU A 218 17.37 -5.23 1.79
CA LEU A 218 18.00 -6.55 1.84
C LEU A 218 17.11 -7.62 1.20
N ARG A 219 15.79 -7.50 1.34
CA ARG A 219 14.84 -8.43 0.71
C ARG A 219 14.86 -8.33 -0.82
N SER A 220 14.90 -7.12 -1.38
CA SER A 220 14.99 -6.95 -2.84
C SER A 220 16.30 -7.54 -3.40
N LYS A 221 17.40 -7.45 -2.63
CA LYS A 221 18.67 -8.13 -2.91
C LYS A 221 18.67 -9.64 -2.62
N LYS A 222 17.51 -10.25 -2.35
CA LYS A 222 17.32 -11.68 -2.02
C LYS A 222 18.07 -12.17 -0.77
N GLN A 223 18.56 -11.26 0.08
CA GLN A 223 19.22 -11.59 1.34
C GLN A 223 18.21 -11.84 2.47
N MET A 224 17.37 -12.87 2.29
CA MET A 224 16.15 -13.09 3.09
C MET A 224 16.41 -13.24 4.59
N LYS A 225 17.44 -13.99 4.98
CA LYS A 225 17.76 -14.23 6.40
C LYS A 225 18.18 -12.95 7.12
N LEU A 226 18.98 -12.10 6.46
CA LEU A 226 19.39 -10.81 6.99
C LEU A 226 18.21 -9.85 7.03
N SER A 227 17.43 -9.78 5.96
CA SER A 227 16.19 -8.99 5.89
C SER A 227 15.25 -9.28 7.07
N ALA A 228 14.96 -10.57 7.34
CA ALA A 228 14.11 -10.97 8.46
C ALA A 228 14.67 -10.52 9.82
N ARG A 229 15.99 -10.57 10.02
CA ARG A 229 16.63 -10.06 11.25
C ARG A 229 16.44 -8.55 11.40
N PHE A 230 16.62 -7.78 10.33
CA PHE A 230 16.41 -6.33 10.36
C PHE A 230 14.95 -5.95 10.65
N PHE A 231 13.99 -6.72 10.14
CA PHE A 231 12.57 -6.52 10.49
C PHE A 231 12.29 -6.82 11.98
N LEU A 232 12.88 -7.88 12.54
CA LEU A 232 12.79 -8.17 13.97
C LEU A 232 13.46 -7.08 14.82
N MET A 233 14.63 -6.58 14.42
CA MET A 233 15.27 -5.44 15.08
C MET A 233 14.41 -4.17 15.00
N SER A 234 13.80 -3.89 13.86
CA SER A 234 12.82 -2.80 13.73
C SER A 234 11.69 -2.92 14.76
N SER A 235 11.22 -4.15 15.01
CA SER A 235 10.11 -4.43 15.93
C SER A 235 10.44 -4.19 17.41
N SER A 236 11.72 -4.21 17.80
CA SER A 236 12.13 -3.96 19.20
C SER A 236 12.12 -2.47 19.57
N TYR A 237 12.14 -1.58 18.59
CA TYR A 237 12.14 -0.13 18.83
C TYR A 237 10.74 0.51 18.76
N SER A 238 9.98 0.22 17.71
CA SER A 238 8.64 0.77 17.48
C SER A 238 7.88 -0.11 16.49
N ARG A 239 6.55 0.08 16.39
CA ARG A 239 5.67 -0.68 15.47
C ARG A 239 5.97 -2.19 15.47
N LYS A 240 5.91 -2.78 16.67
CA LYS A 240 6.27 -4.18 16.93
C LYS A 240 5.64 -5.15 15.93
N ASP A 241 4.32 -5.07 15.77
CA ASP A 241 3.55 -5.98 14.92
C ASP A 241 4.04 -5.94 13.47
N ARG A 242 4.25 -4.74 12.91
CA ARG A 242 4.71 -4.55 11.52
C ARG A 242 6.04 -5.27 11.26
N GLY A 243 7.02 -5.11 12.15
CA GLY A 243 8.32 -5.78 12.01
C GLY A 243 8.21 -7.30 12.13
N ILE A 244 7.39 -7.81 13.04
CA ILE A 244 7.16 -9.25 13.21
C ILE A 244 6.49 -9.85 11.97
N LEU A 245 5.44 -9.21 11.45
CA LEU A 245 4.68 -9.67 10.29
C LEU A 245 5.56 -9.71 9.02
N GLU A 246 6.37 -8.68 8.76
CA GLU A 246 7.31 -8.67 7.64
C GLU A 246 8.42 -9.71 7.79
N ALA A 247 8.94 -9.93 9.00
CA ALA A 247 9.93 -10.97 9.26
C ALA A 247 9.36 -12.36 8.97
N ALA A 248 8.14 -12.63 9.45
CA ALA A 248 7.44 -13.89 9.22
C ALA A 248 7.21 -14.15 7.72
N ARG A 249 6.66 -13.17 6.98
CA ARG A 249 6.47 -13.28 5.51
C ARG A 249 7.80 -13.53 4.78
N THR A 250 8.87 -12.87 5.21
CA THR A 250 10.20 -13.01 4.61
C THR A 250 10.80 -14.40 4.87
N LEU A 251 10.65 -14.95 6.08
CA LEU A 251 11.09 -16.32 6.41
C LEU A 251 10.30 -17.37 5.63
N ILE A 252 8.99 -17.21 5.52
CA ILE A 252 8.14 -18.10 4.72
C ILE A 252 8.53 -18.05 3.25
N ALA A 253 8.75 -16.86 2.69
CA ALA A 253 9.24 -16.69 1.32
C ALA A 253 10.61 -17.37 1.10
N ALA A 254 11.44 -17.46 2.14
CA ALA A 254 12.72 -18.19 2.14
C ALA A 254 12.57 -19.71 2.38
N GLY A 255 11.35 -20.25 2.48
CA GLY A 255 11.09 -21.67 2.72
C GLY A 255 11.12 -22.09 4.20
N LYS A 256 11.34 -21.15 5.14
CA LYS A 256 11.39 -21.41 6.58
C LYS A 256 10.02 -21.26 7.23
N LYS A 257 9.09 -22.15 6.86
CA LYS A 257 7.68 -22.10 7.27
C LYS A 257 7.50 -22.15 8.79
N SER A 258 8.15 -23.10 9.47
CA SER A 258 8.04 -23.28 10.92
C SER A 258 8.54 -22.04 11.68
N GLU A 259 9.71 -21.52 11.32
CA GLU A 259 10.27 -20.30 11.92
C GLU A 259 9.35 -19.10 11.69
N GLY A 260 8.86 -18.89 10.46
CA GLY A 260 7.98 -17.77 10.13
C GLY A 260 6.64 -17.83 10.85
N CYS A 261 5.99 -19.00 10.88
CA CYS A 261 4.72 -19.17 11.59
C CYS A 261 4.88 -19.15 13.11
N GLY A 262 6.02 -19.55 13.65
CA GLY A 262 6.33 -19.44 15.08
C GLY A 262 6.40 -18.01 15.60
N LEU A 263 6.55 -17.02 14.72
CA LEU A 263 6.51 -15.59 15.09
C LEU A 263 5.08 -15.06 15.25
N ILE A 264 4.08 -15.75 14.70
CA ILE A 264 2.71 -15.27 14.63
C ILE A 264 1.99 -15.52 15.97
N LYS A 265 1.44 -14.46 16.54
CA LYS A 265 0.71 -14.49 17.82
C LYS A 265 -0.73 -13.99 17.62
N PRO A 266 -1.70 -14.50 18.40
CA PRO A 266 -3.10 -14.06 18.30
C PRO A 266 -3.33 -12.57 18.53
N SER A 267 -2.42 -11.89 19.26
CA SER A 267 -2.53 -10.46 19.57
C SER A 267 -2.08 -9.53 18.45
N LEU A 268 -1.56 -10.05 17.33
CA LEU A 268 -1.07 -9.23 16.23
C LEU A 268 -2.24 -8.53 15.53
N LYS A 269 -2.11 -7.23 15.32
CA LYS A 269 -3.11 -6.47 14.56
C LYS A 269 -3.03 -6.79 13.07
N ILE A 270 -4.18 -7.10 12.48
CA ILE A 270 -4.34 -7.28 11.03
C ILE A 270 -4.62 -5.91 10.43
N GLU A 271 -3.71 -5.39 9.61
CA GLU A 271 -3.86 -4.08 8.99
C GLU A 271 -4.14 -4.17 7.47
N ASN A 272 -3.79 -5.28 6.83
CA ASN A 272 -3.93 -5.45 5.38
C ASN A 272 -4.15 -6.92 4.97
N GLU A 273 -4.42 -7.11 3.68
CA GLU A 273 -4.68 -8.40 3.05
C GLU A 273 -3.53 -9.40 3.23
N SER A 274 -2.28 -8.91 3.19
CA SER A 274 -1.10 -9.78 3.35
C SER A 274 -1.00 -10.37 4.75
N ASP A 275 -1.40 -9.61 5.77
CA ASP A 275 -1.39 -10.05 7.17
C ASP A 275 -2.48 -11.10 7.42
N GLU A 276 -3.66 -10.94 6.82
CA GLU A 276 -4.72 -11.95 6.93
C GLU A 276 -4.36 -13.25 6.20
N ILE A 277 -3.76 -13.16 5.01
CA ILE A 277 -3.25 -14.34 4.28
C ILE A 277 -2.18 -15.06 5.09
N LEU A 278 -1.29 -14.32 5.76
CA LEU A 278 -0.27 -14.88 6.65
C LEU A 278 -0.90 -15.64 7.82
N LEU A 279 -1.93 -15.08 8.45
CA LEU A 279 -2.66 -15.75 9.52
C LEU A 279 -3.36 -17.02 9.04
N TYR A 280 -4.01 -16.98 7.87
CA TYR A 280 -4.61 -18.19 7.30
C TYR A 280 -3.54 -19.23 7.02
N TYR A 281 -2.42 -18.84 6.43
CA TYR A 281 -1.31 -19.72 6.10
C TYR A 281 -0.67 -20.40 7.32
N CYS A 282 -0.61 -19.70 8.45
CA CYS A 282 -0.05 -20.23 9.70
C CYS A 282 -1.08 -20.93 10.61
N SER A 283 -2.36 -21.01 10.21
CA SER A 283 -3.41 -21.68 10.99
C SER A 283 -3.50 -23.19 10.72
N GLU A 284 -4.04 -23.95 11.68
CA GLU A 284 -4.22 -25.41 11.56
C GLU A 284 -5.09 -25.83 10.37
N LYS A 285 -6.08 -25.00 9.99
CA LYS A 285 -6.97 -25.20 8.83
C LYS A 285 -6.53 -24.38 7.60
N SER A 286 -5.23 -24.10 7.49
CA SER A 286 -4.67 -23.20 6.47
C SER A 286 -5.09 -23.55 5.04
N ARG A 287 -4.99 -24.82 4.64
CA ARG A 287 -5.22 -25.22 3.25
C ARG A 287 -6.64 -24.95 2.77
N ASN A 288 -7.66 -25.21 3.59
CA ASN A 288 -9.06 -25.01 3.20
C ASN A 288 -9.41 -23.52 3.10
N LYS A 289 -9.00 -22.72 4.09
CA LYS A 289 -9.23 -21.27 4.06
C LYS A 289 -8.52 -20.61 2.87
N LEU A 290 -7.25 -20.94 2.65
CA LEU A 290 -6.47 -20.38 1.55
C LEU A 290 -6.99 -20.80 0.17
N LYS A 291 -7.53 -22.02 0.03
CA LYS A 291 -8.20 -22.44 -1.22
C LYS A 291 -9.43 -21.60 -1.53
N GLN A 292 -10.22 -21.23 -0.51
CA GLN A 292 -11.42 -20.42 -0.70
C GLN A 292 -11.12 -18.97 -1.12
N VAL A 293 -9.95 -18.44 -0.76
CA VAL A 293 -9.51 -17.07 -1.11
C VAL A 293 -8.40 -17.07 -2.16
N ARG A 294 -8.23 -18.17 -2.91
CA ARG A 294 -7.12 -18.36 -3.84
C ARG A 294 -7.04 -17.26 -4.90
N SER A 295 -8.17 -16.85 -5.45
CA SER A 295 -8.26 -15.79 -6.47
C SER A 295 -7.80 -14.44 -5.94
N SER A 296 -8.16 -14.07 -4.71
CA SER A 296 -7.61 -12.88 -4.05
C SER A 296 -6.09 -12.95 -3.95
N ILE A 297 -5.54 -14.10 -3.56
CA ILE A 297 -4.09 -14.31 -3.48
C ILE A 297 -3.44 -14.22 -4.87
N GLN A 298 -4.09 -14.72 -5.92
CA GLN A 298 -3.61 -14.60 -7.30
C GLN A 298 -3.54 -13.14 -7.74
N VAL A 299 -4.62 -12.38 -7.54
CA VAL A 299 -4.65 -10.95 -7.87
C VAL A 299 -3.58 -10.19 -7.09
N LEU A 300 -3.42 -10.46 -5.79
CA LEU A 300 -2.36 -9.84 -4.98
C LEU A 300 -0.95 -10.24 -5.44
N SER A 301 -0.75 -11.49 -5.85
CA SER A 301 0.54 -11.97 -6.37
C SER A 301 0.91 -11.28 -7.67
N GLU A 302 -0.04 -11.08 -8.59
CA GLU A 302 0.15 -10.31 -9.82
C GLU A 302 0.46 -8.83 -9.50
N LYS A 303 -0.27 -8.27 -8.53
CA LYS A 303 -0.18 -6.88 -8.09
C LYS A 303 1.17 -6.49 -7.49
N GLU A 304 1.74 -7.36 -6.67
CA GLU A 304 2.92 -7.03 -5.87
C GLU A 304 4.20 -7.72 -6.34
N ASN A 305 4.11 -8.71 -7.23
CA ASN A 305 5.25 -9.59 -7.55
C ASN A 305 5.91 -10.18 -6.28
N ASN A 306 5.12 -10.38 -5.22
CA ASN A 306 5.61 -10.70 -3.89
C ASN A 306 5.89 -12.21 -3.76
N LEU A 307 7.11 -12.55 -3.35
CA LEU A 307 7.56 -13.94 -3.19
C LEU A 307 6.74 -14.71 -2.14
N PHE A 308 6.20 -14.02 -1.14
CA PHE A 308 5.32 -14.63 -0.15
C PHE A 308 4.05 -15.19 -0.81
N PHE A 309 3.34 -14.41 -1.62
CA PHE A 309 2.12 -14.89 -2.29
C PHE A 309 2.41 -16.01 -3.29
N LYS A 310 3.50 -15.91 -4.06
CA LYS A 310 3.94 -16.99 -4.95
C LYS A 310 4.16 -18.30 -4.19
N ARG A 311 4.79 -18.22 -3.01
CA ARG A 311 4.99 -19.38 -2.13
C ARG A 311 3.67 -19.97 -1.64
N VAL A 312 2.78 -19.12 -1.13
CA VAL A 312 1.44 -19.54 -0.68
C VAL A 312 0.68 -20.24 -1.80
N LEU A 313 0.64 -19.65 -3.00
CA LEU A 313 -0.05 -20.20 -4.18
C LEU A 313 0.49 -21.57 -4.60
N ASN A 314 1.80 -21.79 -4.50
CA ASN A 314 2.42 -23.06 -4.85
C ASN A 314 2.04 -24.18 -3.87
N GLU A 315 1.87 -23.87 -2.58
CA GLU A 315 1.51 -24.87 -1.56
C GLU A 315 0.01 -25.22 -1.52
N ILE A 316 -0.84 -24.39 -2.13
CA ILE A 316 -2.29 -24.64 -2.22
C ILE A 316 -2.74 -25.22 -3.56
N ARG A 317 -1.81 -25.50 -4.48
CA ARG A 317 -2.07 -26.40 -5.60
C ARG A 317 -2.44 -27.80 -5.09
#